data_AF-A0A3B0ZJI9-F1
#
_entry.id   AF-A0A3B0ZJI9-F1
#
_cell.length_a   1.000
_cell.length_b   1.000
_cell.length_c   1.000
_cell.angle_alpha   90.00
_cell.angle_beta   90.00
_cell.angle_gamma   90.00
#
_symmetry.space_group_name_H-M   'P 1'
#
loop_
_entity.id
_entity.type
_entity.pdbx_description
1 polymer ?
#
loop_
_entity_poly.entity_id
_entity_poly.type
_entity_poly.pdbx_seq_one_letter_code
_entity_poly.pdbx_strand_id
1 'polypeptide(L)'
;TAESGVVAGEMSVYVAGGTLGAGDEVHATPTSTIMHQLIMSHGQTLAEAAAAIEGAFGYPVDFSIAPTDATAPVAGASDSEKLAGLRAAGFSQLTADLGLSAAEQFDLLTALAEDLSDGELDGQSTNGTVLVSGSTPLASHIQQQFSMALTGFHGSAQNHSGLTANQIGTLPFAKVVNSASYRFEYLPGMMSAMEGKTSFKVAVTDVATGSTPQSGLMLTLQAKMNMANKAHMTPVDGCVESATVGTYECTIFYLMPSLMNNVSMGYWQLMVTANSEMVSFYPKVGMGMNGNGKRKLMAQATGSKIDPTTNLTVPTYSDFVMMDTSARTYFLFKDDIAAGSTSGHKIHLFAAAKESMDSFPALYSGASFNMGSFNANPVVLEFSVDGNSWSVMSDEVNGYWSIDNVSGLINGAENTFYVRLTVNSEQKTADGNGPALDGSNDYAVFTTTLN
;
A
#
# COMPACT_ATOMS: atom_id res chain seq x y z
N THR A 1 34.05 2.48 22.34
CA THR A 1 34.59 1.19 22.82
C THR A 1 34.44 0.23 21.67
N ALA A 2 35.54 -0.29 21.13
CA ALA A 2 35.46 -1.32 20.10
C ALA A 2 34.88 -2.58 20.76
N GLU A 3 33.66 -2.95 20.40
CA GLU A 3 33.08 -4.22 20.83
C GLU A 3 33.99 -5.34 20.36
N SER A 4 34.27 -6.30 21.25
CA SER A 4 34.97 -7.53 20.89
C SER A 4 34.23 -8.19 19.74
N GLY A 5 34.91 -8.44 18.63
CA GLY A 5 34.31 -9.08 17.46
C GLY A 5 33.61 -10.39 17.85
N VAL A 6 32.36 -10.53 17.45
CA VAL A 6 31.60 -11.77 17.59
C VAL A 6 32.04 -12.72 16.48
N VAL A 7 32.21 -14.01 16.79
CA VAL A 7 32.49 -15.02 15.75
C VAL A 7 31.26 -15.12 14.85
N ALA A 8 31.43 -14.80 13.56
CA ALA A 8 30.37 -14.95 12.59
C ALA A 8 30.04 -16.45 12.38
N GLY A 9 28.75 -16.76 12.21
CA GLY A 9 28.28 -18.05 11.71
C GLY A 9 28.53 -18.22 10.21
N GLU A 10 27.90 -19.22 9.61
CA GLU A 10 28.07 -19.54 8.19
C GLU A 10 27.00 -18.88 7.32
N MET A 11 27.41 -18.37 6.15
CA MET A 11 26.50 -18.07 5.05
C MET A 11 26.78 -19.03 3.90
N SER A 12 25.73 -19.43 3.20
CA SER A 12 25.82 -20.45 2.15
C SER A 12 25.05 -20.01 0.89
N VAL A 13 25.40 -20.62 -0.23
CA VAL A 13 24.69 -20.46 -1.51
C VAL A 13 24.53 -21.84 -2.12
N TYR A 14 23.33 -22.13 -2.62
CA TYR A 14 23.12 -23.29 -3.48
C TYR A 14 23.29 -22.86 -4.94
N VAL A 15 24.18 -23.54 -5.66
CA VAL A 15 24.37 -23.38 -7.11
C VAL A 15 24.29 -24.75 -7.78
N ALA A 16 23.44 -24.87 -8.80
CA ALA A 16 23.29 -26.13 -9.51
C ALA A 16 24.58 -26.51 -10.26
N GLY A 17 24.92 -27.80 -10.28
CA GLY A 17 26.12 -28.28 -10.97
C GLY A 17 26.11 -27.92 -12.45
N GLY A 18 27.22 -27.36 -12.94
CA GLY A 18 27.40 -27.01 -14.36
C GLY A 18 26.73 -25.69 -14.79
N THR A 19 26.20 -24.89 -13.87
CA THR A 19 25.63 -23.56 -14.20
C THR A 19 26.62 -22.42 -14.10
N LEU A 20 27.79 -22.64 -13.48
CA LEU A 20 28.85 -21.63 -13.39
C LEU A 20 29.80 -21.70 -14.59
N GLY A 21 30.02 -20.55 -15.22
CA GLY A 21 31.03 -20.29 -16.23
C GLY A 21 32.31 -19.71 -15.64
N ALA A 22 33.33 -19.57 -16.51
CA ALA A 22 34.57 -18.89 -16.15
C ALA A 22 34.32 -17.39 -15.97
N GLY A 23 34.63 -16.86 -14.79
CA GLY A 23 34.45 -15.44 -14.45
C GLY A 23 33.14 -15.13 -13.71
N ASP A 24 32.29 -16.13 -13.47
CA ASP A 24 31.11 -15.95 -12.63
C ASP A 24 31.54 -15.71 -11.17
N GLU A 25 30.84 -14.80 -10.51
CA GLU A 25 30.99 -14.53 -9.08
C GLU A 25 29.76 -15.02 -8.33
N VAL A 26 29.97 -15.56 -7.13
CA VAL A 26 28.91 -16.07 -6.27
C VAL A 26 29.04 -15.42 -4.91
N HIS A 27 27.99 -14.75 -4.48
CA HIS A 27 27.94 -13.96 -3.25
C HIS A 27 26.92 -14.55 -2.29
N ALA A 28 27.36 -14.86 -1.07
CA ALA A 28 26.48 -15.35 -0.01
C ALA A 28 25.74 -14.19 0.65
N THR A 29 24.43 -14.33 0.78
CA THR A 29 23.49 -13.38 1.38
C THR A 29 22.57 -14.10 2.37
N PRO A 30 21.83 -13.37 3.23
CA PRO A 30 20.81 -13.98 4.08
C PRO A 30 19.83 -14.86 3.29
N THR A 31 19.25 -14.34 2.21
CA THR A 31 18.27 -15.08 1.40
C THR A 31 18.87 -16.25 0.62
N SER A 32 20.12 -16.16 0.15
CA SER A 32 20.78 -17.33 -0.46
C SER A 32 21.06 -18.43 0.55
N THR A 33 21.32 -18.05 1.81
CA THR A 33 21.54 -18.99 2.92
C THR A 33 20.24 -19.69 3.28
N ILE A 34 19.13 -18.96 3.41
CA ILE A 34 17.79 -19.53 3.63
C ILE A 34 17.44 -20.48 2.47
N MET A 35 17.63 -20.06 1.21
CA MET A 35 17.40 -20.91 0.04
C MET A 35 18.24 -22.19 0.06
N HIS A 36 19.52 -22.09 0.42
CA HIS A 36 20.39 -23.25 0.56
C HIS A 36 19.85 -24.23 1.61
N GLN A 37 19.38 -23.74 2.76
CA GLN A 37 18.81 -24.59 3.81
C GLN A 37 17.47 -25.24 3.41
N LEU A 38 16.58 -24.51 2.73
CA LEU A 38 15.34 -25.07 2.18
C LEU A 38 15.63 -26.28 1.27
N ILE A 39 16.68 -26.20 0.45
CA ILE A 39 17.07 -27.27 -0.46
C ILE A 39 17.77 -28.41 0.30
N MET A 40 18.81 -28.09 1.07
CA MET A 40 19.70 -29.10 1.65
C MET A 40 19.15 -29.76 2.91
N SER A 41 18.38 -29.02 3.71
CA SER A 41 17.84 -29.48 5.00
C SER A 41 16.36 -29.87 4.90
N HIS A 42 15.58 -29.19 4.06
CA HIS A 42 14.13 -29.43 3.93
C HIS A 42 13.73 -30.12 2.61
N GLY A 43 14.70 -30.43 1.75
CA GLY A 43 14.48 -31.24 0.54
C GLY A 43 13.65 -30.56 -0.54
N GLN A 44 13.47 -29.24 -0.48
CA GLN A 44 12.78 -28.49 -1.53
C GLN A 44 13.60 -28.49 -2.83
N THR A 45 12.91 -28.45 -3.95
CA THR A 45 13.54 -28.17 -5.25
C THR A 45 13.97 -26.71 -5.33
N LEU A 46 14.88 -26.38 -6.25
CA LEU A 46 15.28 -24.99 -6.49
C LEU A 46 14.09 -24.07 -6.84
N ALA A 47 13.11 -24.60 -7.60
CA ALA A 47 11.93 -23.83 -8.00
C ALA A 47 10.98 -23.56 -6.81
N GLU A 48 10.77 -24.56 -5.95
CA GLU A 48 9.97 -24.40 -4.73
C GLU A 48 10.64 -23.42 -3.76
N ALA A 49 11.94 -23.58 -3.50
CA ALA A 49 12.69 -22.68 -2.62
C ALA A 49 12.70 -21.24 -3.15
N ALA A 50 12.87 -21.05 -4.46
CA ALA A 50 12.81 -19.71 -5.08
C ALA A 50 11.43 -19.06 -4.92
N ALA A 51 10.35 -19.82 -5.16
CA ALA A 51 8.99 -19.33 -4.99
C ALA A 51 8.66 -19.00 -3.52
N ALA A 52 9.12 -19.84 -2.57
CA ALA A 52 8.95 -19.62 -1.15
C ALA A 52 9.67 -18.33 -0.71
N ILE A 53 10.92 -18.12 -1.12
CA ILE A 53 11.68 -16.90 -0.83
C ILE A 53 11.00 -15.66 -1.43
N GLU A 54 10.58 -15.72 -2.69
CA GLU A 54 9.93 -14.57 -3.34
C GLU A 54 8.60 -14.23 -2.67
N GLY A 55 7.82 -15.24 -2.26
CA GLY A 55 6.60 -15.06 -1.49
C GLY A 55 6.87 -14.47 -0.10
N ALA A 56 7.89 -14.96 0.59
CA ALA A 56 8.26 -14.56 1.95
C ALA A 56 8.83 -13.14 2.01
N PHE A 57 9.77 -12.79 1.13
CA PHE A 57 10.55 -11.56 1.21
C PHE A 57 10.23 -10.54 0.11
N GLY A 58 9.40 -10.90 -0.86
CA GLY A 58 8.94 -9.99 -1.93
C GLY A 58 9.95 -9.76 -3.04
N TYR A 59 11.02 -10.55 -3.13
CA TYR A 59 12.03 -10.49 -4.18
C TYR A 59 12.74 -11.83 -4.42
N PRO A 60 13.25 -12.08 -5.64
CA PRO A 60 14.01 -13.30 -5.94
C PRO A 60 15.43 -13.27 -5.37
N VAL A 61 16.00 -14.45 -5.13
CA VAL A 61 17.43 -14.59 -4.81
C VAL A 61 18.27 -14.35 -6.06
N ASP A 62 19.25 -13.45 -5.95
CA ASP A 62 20.28 -13.25 -6.96
C ASP A 62 21.65 -13.25 -6.29
N PHE A 63 22.36 -14.36 -6.41
CA PHE A 63 23.70 -14.55 -5.85
C PHE A 63 24.82 -14.03 -6.78
N SER A 64 24.49 -13.53 -7.97
CA SER A 64 25.47 -12.93 -8.89
C SER A 64 25.81 -11.49 -8.54
N ILE A 65 24.98 -10.83 -7.72
CA ILE A 65 25.16 -9.44 -7.29
C ILE A 65 25.95 -9.39 -5.99
N ALA A 66 27.07 -8.68 -5.98
CA ALA A 66 27.86 -8.41 -4.78
C ALA A 66 27.12 -7.41 -3.87
N PRO A 67 26.72 -7.79 -2.63
CA PRO A 67 26.14 -6.81 -1.72
C PRO A 67 27.20 -5.80 -1.27
N THR A 68 26.82 -4.52 -1.18
CA THR A 68 27.64 -3.49 -0.55
C THR A 68 27.08 -3.13 0.83
N ASP A 69 27.91 -2.75 1.79
CA ASP A 69 27.44 -2.36 3.12
C ASP A 69 26.51 -1.15 3.03
N ALA A 70 25.26 -1.27 3.46
CA ALA A 70 24.29 -0.17 3.38
C ALA A 70 24.63 1.00 4.31
N THR A 71 25.47 0.81 5.34
CA THR A 71 25.94 1.86 6.26
C THR A 71 27.19 2.59 5.73
N ALA A 72 27.94 1.95 4.85
CA ALA A 72 29.12 2.51 4.20
C ALA A 72 29.28 1.96 2.77
N PRO A 73 28.40 2.31 1.82
CA PRO A 73 28.44 1.74 0.49
C PRO A 73 29.74 2.04 -0.22
N VAL A 74 30.23 1.05 -0.97
CA VAL A 74 31.42 1.19 -1.81
C VAL A 74 31.15 2.27 -2.86
N ALA A 75 32.10 3.20 -3.02
CA ALA A 75 32.00 4.24 -4.02
C ALA A 75 31.88 3.65 -5.43
N GLY A 76 30.85 4.06 -6.17
CA GLY A 76 30.57 3.54 -7.51
C GLY A 76 29.72 2.28 -7.57
N ALA A 77 29.29 1.72 -6.42
CA ALA A 77 28.36 0.60 -6.40
C ALA A 77 27.06 0.93 -7.15
N SER A 78 26.63 -0.02 -7.98
CA SER A 78 25.36 0.00 -8.69
C SER A 78 24.17 -0.05 -7.73
N ASP A 79 23.00 0.37 -8.21
CA ASP A 79 21.77 0.32 -7.42
C ASP A 79 21.39 -1.11 -7.01
N SER A 80 21.72 -2.11 -7.83
CA SER A 80 21.54 -3.54 -7.51
C SER A 80 22.42 -4.00 -6.35
N GLU A 81 23.70 -3.61 -6.33
CA GLU A 81 24.64 -3.95 -5.24
C GLU A 81 24.22 -3.26 -3.93
N LYS A 82 23.79 -2.00 -4.01
CA LYS A 82 23.19 -1.25 -2.89
C LYS A 82 21.91 -1.89 -2.38
N LEU A 83 21.07 -2.39 -3.28
CA LEU A 83 19.80 -3.02 -2.90
C LEU A 83 20.03 -4.36 -2.22
N ALA A 84 20.96 -5.17 -2.73
CA ALA A 84 21.37 -6.41 -2.07
C ALA A 84 21.94 -6.13 -0.67
N GLY A 85 22.75 -5.08 -0.53
CA GLY A 85 23.24 -4.55 0.74
C GLY A 85 22.14 -4.13 1.72
N LEU A 86 21.18 -3.33 1.24
CA LEU A 86 20.04 -2.85 2.01
C LEU A 86 19.18 -4.02 2.52
N ARG A 87 18.94 -5.04 1.68
CA ARG A 87 18.22 -6.25 2.06
C ARG A 87 18.95 -7.01 3.16
N ALA A 88 20.28 -7.16 3.06
CA ALA A 88 21.07 -7.78 4.11
C ALA A 88 20.99 -7.00 5.43
N ALA A 89 21.07 -5.67 5.38
CA ALA A 89 20.87 -4.81 6.55
C ALA A 89 19.46 -4.95 7.16
N GLY A 90 18.43 -5.22 6.34
CA GLY A 90 17.08 -5.55 6.81
C GLY A 90 17.03 -6.79 7.72
N PHE A 91 17.81 -7.84 7.43
CA PHE A 91 17.92 -9.01 8.33
C PHE A 91 18.68 -8.69 9.62
N SER A 92 19.73 -7.86 9.54
CA SER A 92 20.43 -7.39 10.75
C SER A 92 19.51 -6.52 11.62
N GLN A 93 18.70 -5.65 11.02
CA GLN A 93 17.69 -4.87 11.74
C GLN A 93 16.62 -5.78 12.35
N LEU A 94 16.15 -6.80 11.62
CA LEU A 94 15.19 -7.78 12.15
C LEU A 94 15.76 -8.52 13.37
N THR A 95 17.03 -8.90 13.33
CA THR A 95 17.74 -9.52 14.46
C THR A 95 17.68 -8.60 15.69
N ALA A 96 17.98 -7.31 15.51
CA ALA A 96 17.92 -6.33 16.59
C ALA A 96 16.48 -6.09 17.10
N ASP A 97 15.50 -6.01 16.20
CA ASP A 97 14.08 -5.78 16.53
C ASP A 97 13.49 -6.95 17.35
N LEU A 98 13.97 -8.17 17.09
CA LEU A 98 13.63 -9.36 17.87
C LEU A 98 14.35 -9.44 19.23
N GLY A 99 15.24 -8.50 19.54
CA GLY A 99 16.05 -8.50 20.75
C GLY A 99 17.13 -9.59 20.78
N LEU A 100 17.47 -10.16 19.62
CA LEU A 100 18.52 -11.16 19.47
C LEU A 100 19.89 -10.47 19.47
N SER A 101 20.90 -11.19 19.96
CA SER A 101 22.29 -10.75 19.89
C SER A 101 22.85 -10.89 18.46
N ALA A 102 23.94 -10.18 18.17
CA ALA A 102 24.64 -10.30 16.89
C ALA A 102 25.14 -11.74 16.61
N ALA A 103 25.38 -12.54 17.65
CA ALA A 103 25.76 -13.95 17.50
C ALA A 103 24.62 -14.82 16.97
N GLU A 104 23.37 -14.46 17.29
CA GLU A 104 22.16 -15.22 16.95
C GLU A 104 21.61 -14.86 15.55
N GLN A 105 22.22 -13.92 14.82
CA GLN A 105 21.72 -13.54 13.48
C GLN A 105 21.72 -14.72 12.50
N PHE A 106 22.67 -15.65 12.62
CA PHE A 106 22.76 -16.82 11.73
C PHE A 106 21.80 -17.94 12.15
N ASP A 107 21.52 -18.03 13.45
CA ASP A 107 20.48 -18.90 13.97
C ASP A 107 19.09 -18.42 13.52
N LEU A 108 18.89 -17.09 13.42
CA LEU A 108 17.68 -16.52 12.82
C LEU A 108 17.51 -16.95 11.36
N LEU A 109 18.57 -16.96 10.54
CA LEU A 109 18.45 -17.45 9.15
C LEU A 109 18.04 -18.93 9.09
N THR A 110 18.49 -19.72 10.05
CA THR A 110 18.12 -21.13 10.15
C THR A 110 16.67 -21.31 10.57
N ALA A 111 16.22 -20.55 11.57
CA ALA A 111 14.82 -20.52 11.99
C ALA A 111 13.90 -20.04 10.85
N LEU A 112 14.28 -19.01 10.09
CA LEU A 112 13.49 -18.54 8.95
C LEU A 112 13.38 -19.58 7.83
N ALA A 113 14.41 -20.43 7.63
CA ALA A 113 14.34 -21.54 6.68
C ALA A 113 13.43 -22.68 7.17
N GLU A 114 13.44 -22.97 8.48
CA GLU A 114 12.54 -23.96 9.09
C GLU A 114 11.08 -23.51 9.02
N ASP A 115 10.81 -22.24 9.34
CA ASP A 115 9.49 -21.60 9.20
C ASP A 115 9.02 -21.71 7.74
N LEU A 116 9.85 -21.24 6.80
CA LEU A 116 9.53 -21.24 5.38
C LEU A 116 9.48 -22.63 4.71
N SER A 117 9.79 -23.69 5.44
CA SER A 117 9.86 -25.05 4.88
C SER A 117 8.49 -25.60 4.44
N ASP A 118 7.39 -25.09 5.00
CA ASP A 118 6.02 -25.41 4.60
C ASP A 118 5.40 -24.40 3.62
N GLY A 119 6.17 -23.38 3.23
CA GLY A 119 5.79 -22.36 2.25
C GLY A 119 5.19 -21.09 2.85
N GLU A 120 5.04 -20.99 4.16
CA GLU A 120 4.58 -19.78 4.85
C GLU A 120 5.67 -19.21 5.77
N LEU A 121 5.56 -17.93 6.12
CA LEU A 121 6.51 -17.25 7.01
C LEU A 121 5.73 -16.69 8.20
N ASP A 122 5.24 -17.60 9.03
CA ASP A 122 4.21 -17.40 10.05
C ASP A 122 4.63 -17.90 11.45
N GLY A 123 5.94 -18.08 11.67
CA GLY A 123 6.52 -18.55 12.92
C GLY A 123 6.25 -20.03 13.25
N GLN A 124 5.66 -20.80 12.34
CA GLN A 124 5.38 -22.22 12.50
C GLN A 124 6.07 -23.03 11.41
N SER A 125 6.40 -24.27 11.75
CA SER A 125 6.67 -25.30 10.76
C SER A 125 5.63 -26.40 10.90
N THR A 126 5.72 -27.42 10.05
CA THR A 126 4.94 -28.65 10.20
C THR A 126 5.10 -29.33 11.58
N ASN A 127 6.16 -29.03 12.32
CA ASN A 127 6.44 -29.57 13.66
C ASN A 127 5.99 -28.66 14.81
N GLY A 128 5.42 -27.50 14.50
CA GLY A 128 4.96 -26.49 15.48
C GLY A 128 5.84 -25.24 15.48
N THR A 129 5.84 -24.53 16.60
CA THR A 129 6.47 -23.21 16.69
C THR A 129 7.98 -23.29 16.53
N VAL A 130 8.51 -22.48 15.62
CA VAL A 130 9.94 -22.42 15.33
C VAL A 130 10.65 -21.57 16.39
N LEU A 131 11.84 -22.01 16.82
CA LEU A 131 12.63 -21.33 17.84
C LEU A 131 13.97 -20.86 17.27
N VAL A 132 14.31 -19.59 17.46
CA VAL A 132 15.66 -19.07 17.24
C VAL A 132 16.56 -19.52 18.38
N SER A 133 17.70 -20.12 18.05
CA SER A 133 18.69 -20.65 19.00
C SER A 133 18.07 -21.58 20.06
N GLY A 134 16.96 -22.25 19.71
CA GLY A 134 16.23 -23.17 20.60
C GLY A 134 15.52 -22.53 21.79
N SER A 135 15.42 -21.20 21.88
CA SER A 135 14.86 -20.52 23.06
C SER A 135 13.89 -19.39 22.77
N THR A 136 14.07 -18.67 21.66
CA THR A 136 13.23 -17.51 21.31
C THR A 136 12.22 -17.90 20.24
N PRO A 137 10.91 -17.92 20.51
CA PRO A 137 9.91 -18.24 19.50
C PRO A 137 9.91 -17.23 18.36
N LEU A 138 9.87 -17.72 17.13
CA LEU A 138 9.65 -16.89 15.96
C LEU A 138 8.20 -16.39 15.98
N ALA A 139 8.02 -15.09 15.80
CA ALA A 139 6.70 -14.49 15.93
C ALA A 139 5.77 -14.89 14.78
N SER A 140 4.47 -15.02 15.07
CA SER A 140 3.49 -15.46 14.05
C SER A 140 3.21 -14.47 12.91
N HIS A 141 3.96 -13.37 12.88
CA HIS A 141 3.87 -12.27 11.92
C HIS A 141 5.28 -11.87 11.48
N ILE A 142 6.23 -12.80 11.49
CA ILE A 142 7.64 -12.55 11.20
C ILE A 142 7.86 -12.00 9.79
N GLN A 143 7.03 -12.38 8.81
CA GLN A 143 7.02 -11.73 7.50
C GLN A 143 6.77 -10.21 7.58
N GLN A 144 5.85 -9.78 8.45
CA GLN A 144 5.59 -8.36 8.64
C GLN A 144 6.75 -7.68 9.36
N GLN A 145 7.33 -8.33 10.38
CA GLN A 145 8.48 -7.77 11.08
C GLN A 145 9.67 -7.57 10.14
N PHE A 146 9.89 -8.48 9.18
CA PHE A 146 10.90 -8.27 8.14
C PHE A 146 10.62 -7.01 7.31
N SER A 147 9.37 -6.80 6.86
CA SER A 147 9.00 -5.58 6.13
C SER A 147 9.21 -4.31 6.97
N MET A 148 8.88 -4.36 8.26
CA MET A 148 9.14 -3.25 9.20
C MET A 148 10.64 -3.01 9.40
N ALA A 149 11.44 -4.05 9.57
CA ALA A 149 12.88 -3.95 9.74
C ALA A 149 13.55 -3.35 8.48
N LEU A 150 13.15 -3.81 7.29
CA LEU A 150 13.67 -3.30 6.02
C LEU A 150 13.30 -1.81 5.82
N THR A 151 12.03 -1.45 6.02
CA THR A 151 11.57 -0.06 5.85
C THR A 151 12.08 0.86 6.95
N GLY A 152 12.17 0.36 8.19
CA GLY A 152 12.73 1.06 9.34
C GLY A 152 14.21 1.37 9.17
N PHE A 153 15.00 0.38 8.74
CA PHE A 153 16.40 0.60 8.40
C PHE A 153 16.54 1.56 7.21
N HIS A 154 15.74 1.37 6.14
CA HIS A 154 15.77 2.26 4.97
C HIS A 154 15.51 3.73 5.33
N GLY A 155 14.59 4.00 6.24
CA GLY A 155 14.28 5.35 6.73
C GLY A 155 15.23 5.85 7.83
N SER A 156 16.18 5.05 8.29
CA SER A 156 17.08 5.39 9.40
C SER A 156 18.24 6.29 8.98
N ALA A 157 18.86 6.97 9.95
CA ALA A 157 20.07 7.77 9.72
C ALA A 157 21.30 6.90 9.42
N GLN A 158 21.24 5.60 9.67
CA GLN A 158 22.31 4.63 9.44
C GLN A 158 22.33 4.13 7.99
N ASN A 159 21.22 4.28 7.25
CA ASN A 159 21.17 3.90 5.85
C ASN A 159 21.85 4.97 4.97
N HIS A 160 22.99 4.61 4.39
CA HIS A 160 23.75 5.43 3.47
C HIS A 160 23.71 4.91 2.02
N SER A 161 22.87 3.91 1.72
CA SER A 161 22.74 3.33 0.36
C SER A 161 22.41 4.36 -0.73
N GLY A 162 21.72 5.44 -0.36
CA GLY A 162 21.22 6.45 -1.30
C GLY A 162 20.02 5.98 -2.13
N LEU A 163 19.52 4.77 -1.89
CA LEU A 163 18.32 4.26 -2.55
C LEU A 163 17.08 4.97 -2.01
N THR A 164 16.19 5.31 -2.92
CA THR A 164 14.90 5.92 -2.62
C THR A 164 13.80 4.85 -2.51
N ALA A 165 12.63 5.20 -1.96
CA ALA A 165 11.59 4.20 -1.63
C ALA A 165 11.06 3.39 -2.83
N ASN A 166 11.15 3.91 -4.07
CA ASN A 166 10.80 3.15 -5.26
C ASN A 166 11.93 2.23 -5.76
N GLN A 167 13.14 2.35 -5.24
CA GLN A 167 14.29 1.51 -5.59
C GLN A 167 14.47 0.32 -4.65
N ILE A 168 13.71 0.22 -3.55
CA ILE A 168 13.84 -0.90 -2.59
C ILE A 168 13.07 -2.17 -3.02
N GLY A 169 12.32 -2.09 -4.13
CA GLY A 169 11.51 -3.19 -4.65
C GLY A 169 10.14 -3.30 -3.98
N THR A 170 9.48 -4.44 -4.16
CA THR A 170 8.20 -4.77 -3.53
C THR A 170 8.41 -5.30 -2.13
N LEU A 171 7.60 -4.84 -1.18
CA LEU A 171 7.56 -5.39 0.17
C LEU A 171 6.64 -6.62 0.18
N PRO A 172 6.97 -7.66 0.98
CA PRO A 172 6.09 -8.80 1.13
C PRO A 172 4.80 -8.37 1.85
N PHE A 173 3.68 -8.93 1.39
CA PHE A 173 2.36 -8.60 1.91
C PHE A 173 1.93 -9.58 3.00
N ALA A 174 2.44 -9.35 4.21
CA ALA A 174 2.01 -10.08 5.39
C ALA A 174 0.55 -9.80 5.70
N LYS A 175 -0.25 -10.87 5.85
CA LYS A 175 -1.67 -10.77 6.16
C LYS A 175 -1.95 -10.65 7.66
N VAL A 176 -1.00 -11.00 8.51
CA VAL A 176 -1.16 -11.02 9.97
C VAL A 176 -0.15 -10.08 10.59
N VAL A 177 -0.60 -9.25 11.53
CA VAL A 177 0.24 -8.32 12.28
C VAL A 177 -0.23 -8.25 13.72
N ASN A 178 0.70 -8.28 14.67
CA ASN A 178 0.37 -8.07 16.07
C ASN A 178 0.73 -6.65 16.51
N SER A 179 -0.09 -6.14 17.41
CA SER A 179 0.16 -4.97 18.25
C SER A 179 0.38 -5.43 19.70
N ALA A 180 0.33 -4.53 20.66
CA ALA A 180 0.52 -4.88 22.06
C ALA A 180 -0.66 -5.69 22.62
N SER A 181 -1.89 -5.40 22.18
CA SER A 181 -3.11 -6.04 22.67
C SER A 181 -3.86 -6.85 21.60
N TYR A 182 -3.69 -6.50 20.33
CA TYR A 182 -4.49 -7.07 19.24
C TYR A 182 -3.65 -7.79 18.20
N ARG A 183 -4.19 -8.88 17.68
CA ARG A 183 -3.79 -9.47 16.40
C ARG A 183 -4.74 -8.99 15.32
N PHE A 184 -4.18 -8.41 14.26
CA PHE A 184 -4.90 -7.94 13.08
C PHE A 184 -4.64 -8.89 11.93
N GLU A 185 -5.69 -9.27 11.22
CA GLU A 185 -5.60 -10.07 10.00
C GLU A 185 -6.30 -9.38 8.84
N TYR A 186 -5.54 -9.10 7.79
CA TYR A 186 -6.03 -8.61 6.53
C TYR A 186 -6.68 -9.75 5.75
N LEU A 187 -7.99 -9.61 5.52
CA LEU A 187 -8.79 -10.51 4.73
C LEU A 187 -9.11 -9.82 3.40
N PRO A 188 -8.51 -10.25 2.27
CA PRO A 188 -8.76 -9.62 0.98
C PRO A 188 -10.24 -9.71 0.59
N GLY A 189 -10.72 -8.68 -0.11
CA GLY A 189 -12.02 -8.72 -0.77
C GLY A 189 -12.01 -9.63 -2.00
N MET A 190 -13.07 -9.56 -2.81
CA MET A 190 -13.18 -10.34 -4.05
C MET A 190 -12.11 -10.03 -5.09
N MET A 191 -11.44 -8.88 -4.99
CA MET A 191 -10.34 -8.47 -5.86
C MET A 191 -9.15 -8.02 -5.02
N SER A 192 -7.94 -8.25 -5.56
CA SER A 192 -6.72 -7.64 -5.02
C SER A 192 -6.83 -6.11 -5.03
N ALA A 193 -6.01 -5.44 -4.22
CA ALA A 193 -5.98 -3.98 -4.18
C ALA A 193 -5.64 -3.39 -5.55
N MET A 194 -6.41 -2.39 -5.99
CA MET A 194 -6.27 -1.73 -7.29
C MET A 194 -6.42 -0.22 -7.14
N GLU A 195 -5.83 0.55 -8.05
CA GLU A 195 -6.13 1.97 -8.21
C GLU A 195 -7.65 2.15 -8.42
N GLY A 196 -8.27 3.01 -7.60
CA GLY A 196 -9.71 3.07 -7.44
C GLY A 196 -10.15 2.57 -6.07
N LYS A 197 -11.42 2.15 -5.95
CA LYS A 197 -11.95 1.54 -4.74
C LYS A 197 -11.33 0.16 -4.50
N THR A 198 -10.92 -0.08 -3.26
CA THR A 198 -10.59 -1.40 -2.72
C THR A 198 -11.39 -1.58 -1.44
N SER A 199 -12.19 -2.65 -1.39
CA SER A 199 -12.87 -3.10 -0.17
C SER A 199 -12.24 -4.40 0.31
N PHE A 200 -12.01 -4.48 1.62
CA PHE A 200 -11.38 -5.62 2.29
C PHE A 200 -11.94 -5.73 3.70
N LYS A 201 -11.56 -6.78 4.43
CA LYS A 201 -11.90 -6.93 5.83
C LYS A 201 -10.66 -6.97 6.70
N VAL A 202 -10.80 -6.55 7.94
CA VAL A 202 -9.80 -6.73 8.99
C VAL A 202 -10.45 -7.54 10.10
N ALA A 203 -9.94 -8.72 10.39
CA ALA A 203 -10.30 -9.45 11.61
C ALA A 203 -9.37 -8.99 12.73
N VAL A 204 -9.94 -8.67 13.89
CA VAL A 204 -9.20 -8.26 15.09
C VAL A 204 -9.49 -9.27 16.18
N THR A 205 -8.45 -9.94 16.65
CA THR A 205 -8.51 -10.88 17.77
C THR A 205 -7.59 -10.41 18.91
N ASP A 206 -7.81 -10.93 20.11
CA ASP A 206 -6.90 -10.74 21.24
C ASP A 206 -5.55 -11.40 20.93
N VAL A 207 -4.45 -10.67 21.13
CA VAL A 207 -3.12 -11.15 20.76
C VAL A 207 -2.67 -12.36 21.60
N ALA A 208 -3.10 -12.46 22.85
CA ALA A 208 -2.68 -13.52 23.77
C ALA A 208 -3.33 -14.86 23.43
N THR A 209 -4.57 -14.83 22.94
CA THR A 209 -5.33 -16.03 22.53
C THR A 209 -5.26 -16.31 21.04
N GLY A 210 -4.90 -15.30 20.23
CA GLY A 210 -4.88 -15.33 18.76
C GLY A 210 -6.25 -15.48 18.09
N SER A 211 -7.30 -15.80 18.85
CA SER A 211 -8.56 -16.33 18.33
C SER A 211 -9.81 -15.68 18.93
N THR A 212 -9.72 -15.02 20.09
CA THR A 212 -10.88 -14.36 20.71
C THR A 212 -11.21 -13.06 19.97
N PRO A 213 -12.35 -12.94 19.27
CA PRO A 213 -12.67 -11.75 18.49
C PRO A 213 -12.84 -10.50 19.36
N GLN A 214 -12.36 -9.36 18.87
CA GLN A 214 -12.42 -8.07 19.54
C GLN A 214 -13.43 -7.16 18.83
N SER A 215 -14.55 -6.89 19.51
CA SER A 215 -15.73 -6.24 18.96
C SER A 215 -15.90 -4.80 19.49
N GLY A 216 -16.69 -3.99 18.77
CA GLY A 216 -17.00 -2.62 19.17
C GLY A 216 -15.81 -1.65 19.05
N LEU A 217 -14.75 -2.03 18.34
CA LEU A 217 -13.59 -1.17 18.12
C LEU A 217 -13.91 -0.13 17.05
N MET A 218 -13.46 1.10 17.27
CA MET A 218 -13.42 2.12 16.22
C MET A 218 -12.09 2.02 15.48
N LEU A 219 -12.10 1.34 14.34
CA LEU A 219 -10.90 1.25 13.50
C LEU A 219 -10.78 2.48 12.60
N THR A 220 -9.61 3.11 12.60
CA THR A 220 -9.28 4.16 11.63
C THR A 220 -8.24 3.68 10.64
N LEU A 221 -8.38 4.13 9.39
CA LEU A 221 -7.47 3.80 8.30
C LEU A 221 -6.62 5.00 7.90
N GLN A 222 -5.38 4.74 7.53
CA GLN A 222 -4.56 5.66 6.76
C GLN A 222 -3.79 4.85 5.72
N ALA A 223 -3.77 5.29 4.47
CA ALA A 223 -2.94 4.67 3.44
C ALA A 223 -2.01 5.70 2.84
N LYS A 224 -0.71 5.38 2.84
CA LYS A 224 0.36 6.26 2.39
C LYS A 224 1.23 5.55 1.37
N MET A 225 1.38 6.14 0.19
CA MET A 225 2.34 5.71 -0.82
C MET A 225 3.68 6.37 -0.53
N ASN A 226 4.71 5.57 -0.21
CA ASN A 226 6.07 6.04 -0.04
C ASN A 226 6.81 5.94 -1.37
N MET A 227 7.07 7.09 -2.00
CA MET A 227 7.74 7.20 -3.30
C MET A 227 9.14 7.78 -3.14
N ALA A 228 9.88 7.94 -4.24
CA ALA A 228 11.29 8.30 -4.24
C ALA A 228 11.66 9.43 -3.24
N ASN A 229 11.03 10.60 -3.41
CA ASN A 229 11.30 11.81 -2.59
C ASN A 229 10.02 12.44 -2.05
N LYS A 230 8.91 11.71 -2.12
CA LYS A 230 7.57 12.23 -1.81
C LYS A 230 6.72 11.11 -1.22
N ALA A 231 5.76 11.50 -0.39
CA ALA A 231 4.68 10.62 -0.02
C ALA A 231 3.36 11.18 -0.52
N HIS A 232 2.37 10.30 -0.67
CA HIS A 232 1.03 10.69 -1.06
C HIS A 232 0.03 9.79 -0.33
N MET A 233 -0.90 10.37 0.42
CA MET A 233 -2.01 9.63 1.04
C MET A 233 -3.16 9.41 0.07
N THR A 234 -4.23 8.76 0.52
CA THR A 234 -5.37 8.47 -0.33
C THR A 234 -6.66 8.65 0.47
N PRO A 235 -7.81 8.94 -0.18
CA PRO A 235 -9.08 8.95 0.53
C PRO A 235 -9.38 7.58 1.13
N VAL A 236 -9.91 7.59 2.35
CA VAL A 236 -10.39 6.42 3.06
C VAL A 236 -11.80 6.70 3.54
N ASP A 237 -12.65 5.68 3.53
CA ASP A 237 -13.98 5.78 4.14
C ASP A 237 -13.95 5.38 5.62
N GLY A 238 -13.03 4.46 5.96
CA GLY A 238 -12.88 3.91 7.30
C GLY A 238 -13.28 2.44 7.33
N CYS A 239 -13.63 1.96 8.53
CA CYS A 239 -14.08 0.58 8.73
C CYS A 239 -15.32 0.53 9.62
N VAL A 240 -16.21 -0.40 9.31
CA VAL A 240 -17.42 -0.69 10.09
C VAL A 240 -17.41 -2.15 10.49
N GLU A 241 -17.74 -2.47 11.74
CA GLU A 241 -17.85 -3.86 12.16
C GLU A 241 -18.98 -4.56 11.38
N SER A 242 -18.66 -5.72 10.81
CA SER A 242 -19.59 -6.54 10.06
C SER A 242 -20.49 -7.37 10.99
N ALA A 243 -21.40 -8.16 10.41
CA ALA A 243 -22.19 -9.12 11.18
C ALA A 243 -21.33 -10.22 11.84
N THR A 244 -20.11 -10.45 11.35
CA THR A 244 -19.14 -11.33 11.99
C THR A 244 -18.38 -10.54 13.05
N VAL A 245 -18.62 -10.89 14.32
CA VAL A 245 -18.01 -10.24 15.49
C VAL A 245 -16.49 -10.18 15.35
N GLY A 246 -15.92 -9.01 15.60
CA GLY A 246 -14.49 -8.73 15.49
C GLY A 246 -13.95 -8.69 14.05
N THR A 247 -14.82 -8.70 13.04
CA THR A 247 -14.43 -8.49 11.64
C THR A 247 -15.00 -7.18 11.13
N TYR A 248 -14.14 -6.34 10.57
CA TYR A 248 -14.47 -4.98 10.15
C TYR A 248 -14.35 -4.85 8.64
N GLU A 249 -15.39 -4.34 7.97
CA GLU A 249 -15.42 -4.03 6.54
C GLU A 249 -14.82 -2.65 6.31
N CYS A 250 -13.75 -2.60 5.53
CA CYS A 250 -12.91 -1.43 5.33
C CYS A 250 -12.88 -1.02 3.86
N THR A 251 -12.89 0.28 3.59
CA THR A 251 -12.84 0.82 2.22
C THR A 251 -11.77 1.91 2.07
N ILE A 252 -10.97 1.77 1.02
CA ILE A 252 -9.89 2.69 0.63
C ILE A 252 -10.00 2.99 -0.86
N PHE A 253 -9.70 4.23 -1.24
CA PHE A 253 -9.73 4.69 -2.63
C PHE A 253 -8.31 5.02 -3.11
N TYR A 254 -7.53 4.01 -3.53
CA TYR A 254 -6.13 4.18 -3.93
C TYR A 254 -5.98 5.12 -5.13
N LEU A 255 -5.11 6.11 -5.00
CA LEU A 255 -4.88 7.13 -6.01
C LEU A 255 -3.86 6.76 -7.08
N MET A 256 -3.14 5.65 -6.93
CA MET A 256 -2.18 5.17 -7.93
C MET A 256 -1.77 3.71 -7.68
N PRO A 257 -1.32 2.99 -8.71
CA PRO A 257 -0.71 1.68 -8.55
C PRO A 257 0.64 1.74 -7.81
N SER A 258 1.11 0.59 -7.33
CA SER A 258 2.50 0.39 -6.90
C SER A 258 3.48 0.34 -8.08
N LEU A 259 3.02 -0.08 -9.27
CA LEU A 259 3.81 -0.21 -10.49
C LEU A 259 3.15 0.55 -11.64
N MET A 260 3.92 1.39 -12.33
CA MET A 260 3.48 2.08 -13.55
C MET A 260 4.43 1.72 -14.69
N ASN A 261 3.90 1.11 -15.76
CA ASN A 261 4.72 0.61 -16.87
C ASN A 261 5.87 -0.32 -16.42
N ASN A 262 5.59 -1.23 -15.47
CA ASN A 262 6.56 -2.12 -14.81
C ASN A 262 7.67 -1.42 -14.02
N VAL A 263 7.60 -0.10 -13.83
CA VAL A 263 8.50 0.66 -12.97
C VAL A 263 7.84 0.86 -11.61
N SER A 264 8.58 0.57 -10.53
CA SER A 264 8.12 0.83 -9.17
C SER A 264 7.88 2.33 -8.96
N MET A 265 6.71 2.65 -8.43
CA MET A 265 6.39 3.99 -7.95
C MET A 265 6.74 4.15 -6.48
N GLY A 266 7.08 3.07 -5.77
CA GLY A 266 7.16 3.00 -4.32
C GLY A 266 6.34 1.85 -3.74
N TYR A 267 6.07 1.93 -2.44
CA TYR A 267 5.23 0.96 -1.73
C TYR A 267 4.10 1.67 -0.99
N TRP A 268 2.93 1.00 -0.94
CA TRP A 268 1.82 1.44 -0.11
C TRP A 268 1.99 0.89 1.30
N GLN A 269 1.85 1.78 2.29
CA GLN A 269 1.73 1.45 3.69
C GLN A 269 0.28 1.71 4.11
N LEU A 270 -0.45 0.65 4.40
CA LEU A 270 -1.79 0.69 4.97
C LEU A 270 -1.68 0.57 6.49
N MET A 271 -1.97 1.65 7.19
CA MET A 271 -2.03 1.73 8.64
C MET A 271 -3.46 1.52 9.11
N VAL A 272 -3.65 0.57 10.03
CA VAL A 272 -4.90 0.32 10.73
C VAL A 272 -4.68 0.61 12.20
N THR A 273 -5.52 1.46 12.79
CA THR A 273 -5.41 1.81 14.22
C THR A 273 -6.65 1.38 14.97
N ALA A 274 -6.46 0.68 16.10
CA ALA A 274 -7.50 0.37 17.08
C ALA A 274 -7.04 0.85 18.46
N ASN A 275 -7.84 1.66 19.17
CA ASN A 275 -7.50 2.12 20.53
C ASN A 275 -6.06 2.69 20.67
N SER A 276 -5.62 3.50 19.70
CA SER A 276 -4.27 4.07 19.60
C SER A 276 -3.13 3.08 19.29
N GLU A 277 -3.42 1.79 19.13
CA GLU A 277 -2.48 0.79 18.64
C GLU A 277 -2.55 0.73 17.11
N MET A 278 -1.44 1.05 16.45
CA MET A 278 -1.34 1.11 15.00
C MET A 278 -0.50 -0.04 14.47
N VAL A 279 -1.01 -0.74 13.47
CA VAL A 279 -0.28 -1.76 12.69
C VAL A 279 -0.18 -1.35 11.22
N SER A 280 0.84 -1.85 10.53
CA SER A 280 1.07 -1.58 9.10
C SER A 280 1.03 -2.84 8.26
N PHE A 281 0.29 -2.76 7.14
CA PHE A 281 0.26 -3.71 6.05
C PHE A 281 0.85 -3.07 4.78
N TYR A 282 1.38 -3.89 3.87
CA TYR A 282 2.04 -3.40 2.64
C TYR A 282 1.40 -3.94 1.36
N PRO A 283 0.13 -3.61 1.05
CA PRO A 283 -0.55 -4.15 -0.10
C PRO A 283 0.10 -3.71 -1.42
N LYS A 284 0.25 -4.66 -2.34
CA LYS A 284 0.60 -4.34 -3.74
C LYS A 284 -0.67 -3.86 -4.45
N VAL A 285 -0.69 -2.59 -4.84
CA VAL A 285 -1.82 -1.98 -5.54
C VAL A 285 -1.61 -2.09 -7.04
N GLY A 286 -2.52 -2.80 -7.73
CA GLY A 286 -2.49 -2.93 -9.17
C GLY A 286 -3.03 -1.71 -9.91
N MET A 287 -2.80 -1.66 -11.22
CA MET A 287 -3.46 -0.69 -12.11
C MET A 287 -4.96 -0.96 -12.13
N GLY A 288 -5.78 0.09 -11.98
CA GLY A 288 -7.22 -0.04 -12.17
C GLY A 288 -7.52 -0.51 -13.59
N MET A 289 -8.49 -1.41 -13.76
CA MET A 289 -8.88 -1.91 -15.08
C MET A 289 -9.22 -0.74 -16.01
N ASN A 290 -8.45 -0.59 -17.10
CA ASN A 290 -8.52 0.50 -18.07
C ASN A 290 -8.45 1.92 -17.45
N GLY A 291 -7.83 2.05 -16.26
CA GLY A 291 -7.77 3.29 -15.51
C GLY A 291 -9.12 3.76 -14.98
N ASN A 292 -10.21 3.01 -15.12
CA ASN A 292 -11.58 3.46 -14.88
C ASN A 292 -12.02 3.54 -13.42
N GLY A 293 -11.19 3.07 -12.48
CA GLY A 293 -11.53 3.13 -11.06
C GLY A 293 -11.60 4.54 -10.49
N LYS A 294 -10.98 5.52 -11.17
CA LYS A 294 -10.82 6.89 -10.71
C LYS A 294 -10.74 7.89 -11.86
N ARG A 295 -11.31 9.08 -11.67
CA ARG A 295 -11.13 10.27 -12.52
C ARG A 295 -10.73 11.49 -11.71
N LYS A 296 -10.09 12.45 -12.40
CA LYS A 296 -9.65 13.71 -11.82
C LYS A 296 -10.36 14.85 -12.54
N LEU A 297 -10.85 15.82 -11.77
CA LEU A 297 -11.32 17.11 -12.24
C LEU A 297 -10.61 18.19 -11.42
N MET A 298 -10.30 19.32 -12.02
CA MET A 298 -9.48 20.37 -11.44
C MET A 298 -10.27 21.67 -11.37
N ALA A 299 -10.01 22.45 -10.32
CA ALA A 299 -10.42 23.83 -10.28
C ALA A 299 -9.74 24.63 -11.40
N GLN A 300 -10.41 25.67 -11.85
CA GLN A 300 -9.85 26.60 -12.82
C GLN A 300 -8.71 27.41 -12.18
N ALA A 301 -7.83 28.02 -12.99
CA ALA A 301 -6.69 28.78 -12.49
C ALA A 301 -7.06 29.91 -11.48
N THR A 302 -8.25 30.50 -11.62
CA THR A 302 -8.84 31.52 -10.73
C THR A 302 -9.79 30.95 -9.69
N GLY A 303 -10.02 29.64 -9.71
CA GLY A 303 -10.96 28.92 -8.86
C GLY A 303 -10.41 28.57 -7.49
N SER A 304 -11.05 27.60 -6.84
CA SER A 304 -10.64 27.09 -5.53
C SER A 304 -9.18 26.62 -5.52
N LYS A 305 -8.36 27.21 -4.63
CA LYS A 305 -6.97 26.81 -4.41
C LYS A 305 -6.80 26.06 -3.10
N ILE A 306 -5.74 25.27 -3.04
CA ILE A 306 -5.20 24.78 -1.77
C ILE A 306 -4.49 25.96 -1.09
N ASP A 307 -4.81 26.21 0.19
CA ASP A 307 -4.12 27.20 1.00
C ASP A 307 -3.06 26.51 1.85
N PRO A 308 -1.76 26.68 1.55
CA PRO A 308 -0.70 26.03 2.32
C PRO A 308 -0.47 26.69 3.69
N THR A 309 -1.03 27.87 3.96
CA THR A 309 -0.76 28.64 5.17
C THR A 309 -1.66 28.29 6.34
N THR A 310 -2.81 27.66 6.08
CA THR A 310 -3.76 27.28 7.14
C THR A 310 -3.33 26.03 7.89
N ASN A 311 -2.36 25.25 7.40
CA ASN A 311 -1.96 23.96 7.96
C ASN A 311 -0.94 24.02 9.12
N LEU A 312 -0.58 25.20 9.67
CA LEU A 312 0.54 25.31 10.62
C LEU A 312 0.24 26.24 11.80
N THR A 313 0.41 25.72 13.01
CA THR A 313 0.50 26.55 14.23
C THR A 313 1.91 27.10 14.46
N VAL A 314 2.96 26.48 13.89
CA VAL A 314 4.32 27.02 13.72
C VAL A 314 4.98 26.26 12.55
N PRO A 315 5.37 26.91 11.44
CA PRO A 315 6.02 26.22 10.32
C PRO A 315 7.42 25.70 10.69
N THR A 316 7.68 24.42 10.47
CA THR A 316 9.05 23.86 10.39
C THR A 316 9.54 23.88 8.94
N TYR A 317 10.85 23.78 8.73
CA TYR A 317 11.46 23.85 7.39
C TYR A 317 10.97 22.74 6.44
N SER A 318 10.58 21.57 6.95
CA SER A 318 9.96 20.49 6.17
C SER A 318 8.56 20.83 5.66
N ASP A 319 7.82 21.69 6.37
CA ASP A 319 6.46 22.09 5.99
C ASP A 319 6.47 23.04 4.77
N PHE A 320 7.53 23.82 4.59
CA PHE A 320 7.72 24.68 3.42
C PHE A 320 7.93 23.89 2.12
N VAL A 321 8.44 22.66 2.18
CA VAL A 321 8.74 21.83 0.99
C VAL A 321 7.47 21.15 0.44
N MET A 322 6.38 21.10 1.22
CA MET A 322 5.10 20.49 0.84
C MET A 322 3.99 21.51 0.49
N MET A 323 4.33 22.81 0.40
CA MET A 323 3.36 23.87 0.08
C MET A 323 2.88 23.77 -1.38
N ASP A 324 1.68 23.24 -1.58
CA ASP A 324 1.03 23.20 -2.88
C ASP A 324 0.01 24.34 -2.99
N THR A 325 0.35 25.45 -3.65
CA THR A 325 -0.59 26.55 -3.96
C THR A 325 -1.36 26.31 -5.26
N SER A 326 -1.42 25.07 -5.75
CA SER A 326 -2.07 24.75 -7.03
C SER A 326 -3.59 24.83 -6.95
N ALA A 327 -4.20 24.81 -8.14
CA ALA A 327 -5.63 24.59 -8.28
C ALA A 327 -6.02 23.27 -7.60
N ARG A 328 -7.10 23.30 -6.82
CA ARG A 328 -7.58 22.12 -6.10
C ARG A 328 -8.00 21.02 -7.08
N THR A 329 -7.47 19.82 -6.89
CA THR A 329 -7.86 18.63 -7.64
C THR A 329 -8.94 17.88 -6.88
N TYR A 330 -9.98 17.48 -7.57
CA TYR A 330 -11.08 16.64 -7.12
C TYR A 330 -10.97 15.26 -7.77
N PHE A 331 -11.18 14.22 -6.98
CA PHE A 331 -11.14 12.84 -7.40
C PHE A 331 -12.53 12.24 -7.34
N LEU A 332 -12.93 11.58 -8.41
CA LEU A 332 -14.17 10.83 -8.51
C LEU A 332 -13.82 9.35 -8.65
N PHE A 333 -14.39 8.50 -7.80
CA PHE A 333 -14.15 7.07 -7.79
C PHE A 333 -15.45 6.34 -8.11
N LYS A 334 -15.34 5.27 -8.90
CA LYS A 334 -16.46 4.33 -9.05
C LYS A 334 -16.58 3.54 -7.76
N ASP A 335 -17.70 3.70 -7.06
CA ASP A 335 -17.95 3.02 -5.79
C ASP A 335 -18.69 1.69 -6.01
N ASP A 336 -19.86 1.77 -6.63
CA ASP A 336 -20.65 0.59 -7.00
C ASP A 336 -21.53 0.87 -8.22
N ILE A 337 -21.86 -0.18 -8.96
CA ILE A 337 -22.91 -0.13 -9.99
C ILE A 337 -23.76 -1.37 -9.84
N ALA A 338 -25.03 -1.16 -9.48
CA ALA A 338 -25.98 -2.23 -9.23
C ALA A 338 -27.16 -2.15 -10.20
N ALA A 339 -27.84 -3.29 -10.42
CA ALA A 339 -29.16 -3.27 -11.03
C ALA A 339 -30.12 -2.49 -10.10
N GLY A 340 -30.78 -1.47 -10.66
CA GLY A 340 -31.77 -0.67 -9.94
C GLY A 340 -33.07 -1.44 -9.72
N SER A 341 -33.93 -0.91 -8.85
CA SER A 341 -35.20 -1.54 -8.47
C SER A 341 -36.22 -1.70 -9.61
N THR A 342 -36.01 -0.99 -10.73
CA THR A 342 -36.97 -0.85 -11.84
C THR A 342 -36.25 -0.77 -13.18
N SER A 343 -35.75 -1.90 -13.71
CA SER A 343 -35.16 -2.08 -15.06
C SER A 343 -33.99 -1.18 -15.50
N GLY A 344 -33.64 -0.16 -14.72
CA GLY A 344 -32.45 0.68 -14.89
C GLY A 344 -31.34 0.29 -13.92
N HIS A 345 -30.26 1.06 -13.92
CA HIS A 345 -29.10 0.85 -13.06
C HIS A 345 -29.02 1.92 -11.97
N LYS A 346 -28.40 1.57 -10.85
CA LYS A 346 -27.99 2.51 -9.80
C LYS A 346 -26.48 2.72 -9.94
N ILE A 347 -26.06 3.97 -10.05
CA ILE A 347 -24.65 4.36 -10.10
C ILE A 347 -24.29 5.02 -8.77
N HIS A 348 -23.25 4.50 -8.13
CA HIS A 348 -22.66 5.05 -6.91
C HIS A 348 -21.24 5.51 -7.17
N LEU A 349 -20.95 6.75 -6.75
CA LEU A 349 -19.63 7.35 -6.82
C LEU A 349 -19.19 7.85 -5.45
N PHE A 350 -17.88 7.85 -5.24
CA PHE A 350 -17.26 8.55 -4.11
C PHE A 350 -16.43 9.73 -4.62
N ALA A 351 -16.58 10.89 -4.00
CA ALA A 351 -15.88 12.11 -4.35
C ALA A 351 -15.00 12.57 -3.18
N ALA A 352 -13.76 12.97 -3.48
CA ALA A 352 -12.83 13.54 -2.52
C ALA A 352 -12.06 14.72 -3.14
N ALA A 353 -11.54 15.63 -2.33
CA ALA A 353 -10.68 16.71 -2.81
C ALA A 353 -9.28 16.59 -2.23
N LYS A 354 -8.26 16.90 -3.03
CA LYS A 354 -6.90 17.11 -2.53
C LYS A 354 -6.89 18.35 -1.65
N GLU A 355 -6.57 18.16 -0.38
CA GLU A 355 -6.32 19.22 0.59
C GLU A 355 -4.82 19.43 0.77
N SER A 356 -4.08 18.34 0.86
CA SER A 356 -2.61 18.33 0.84
C SER A 356 -2.15 17.01 0.23
N MET A 357 -0.84 16.74 0.26
CA MET A 357 -0.32 15.41 -0.08
C MET A 357 -0.68 14.35 0.98
N ASP A 358 -1.14 14.76 2.15
CA ASP A 358 -1.48 13.89 3.29
C ASP A 358 -2.98 13.91 3.62
N SER A 359 -3.79 14.69 2.90
CA SER A 359 -5.20 14.88 3.22
C SER A 359 -6.06 14.91 1.97
N PHE A 360 -7.01 13.97 1.91
CA PHE A 360 -7.97 13.79 0.82
C PHE A 360 -9.39 13.63 1.37
N PRO A 361 -9.94 14.65 2.06
CA PRO A 361 -11.25 14.56 2.68
C PRO A 361 -12.34 14.39 1.63
N ALA A 362 -13.42 13.73 2.05
CA ALA A 362 -14.64 13.54 1.26
C ALA A 362 -15.24 14.88 0.82
N LEU A 363 -15.79 14.91 -0.40
CA LEU A 363 -16.42 16.09 -1.01
C LEU A 363 -17.93 15.93 -1.04
N TYR A 364 -18.63 16.75 -0.27
CA TYR A 364 -20.09 16.85 -0.21
C TYR A 364 -20.50 18.30 0.06
N SER A 365 -21.78 18.64 -0.12
CA SER A 365 -22.26 20.00 0.15
C SER A 365 -22.13 20.33 1.64
N GLY A 366 -21.46 21.44 1.96
CA GLY A 366 -21.14 21.86 3.31
C GLY A 366 -19.80 21.34 3.84
N ALA A 367 -19.07 20.53 3.06
CA ALA A 367 -17.73 20.10 3.43
C ALA A 367 -16.79 21.30 3.58
N SER A 368 -15.93 21.23 4.60
CA SER A 368 -15.01 22.30 4.95
C SER A 368 -13.57 21.91 4.67
N PHE A 369 -12.85 22.82 4.03
CA PHE A 369 -11.46 22.70 3.60
C PHE A 369 -10.69 23.95 4.06
N ASN A 370 -9.38 23.90 3.90
CA ASN A 370 -8.39 24.87 4.39
C ASN A 370 -8.63 25.24 5.86
N MET A 371 -8.84 24.23 6.72
CA MET A 371 -9.19 24.40 8.14
C MET A 371 -10.37 25.36 8.40
N GLY A 372 -11.39 25.36 7.53
CA GLY A 372 -12.57 26.21 7.71
C GLY A 372 -12.67 27.36 6.72
N SER A 373 -11.56 27.78 6.09
CA SER A 373 -11.56 28.99 5.26
C SER A 373 -12.20 28.80 3.89
N PHE A 374 -12.33 27.55 3.43
CA PHE A 374 -13.09 27.20 2.23
C PHE A 374 -14.25 26.27 2.59
N ASN A 375 -15.46 26.64 2.22
CA ASN A 375 -16.65 25.79 2.33
C ASN A 375 -17.11 25.42 0.92
N ALA A 376 -17.25 24.12 0.64
CA ALA A 376 -17.78 23.62 -0.61
C ALA A 376 -19.31 23.59 -0.53
N ASN A 377 -19.97 24.66 -0.97
CA ASN A 377 -21.41 24.78 -1.00
C ASN A 377 -21.89 25.80 -2.07
N PRO A 378 -22.73 25.38 -3.04
CA PRO A 378 -23.19 24.01 -3.28
C PRO A 378 -22.09 23.15 -3.93
N VAL A 379 -22.16 21.85 -3.70
CA VAL A 379 -21.52 20.83 -4.54
C VAL A 379 -22.61 20.16 -5.38
N VAL A 380 -22.41 20.09 -6.69
CA VAL A 380 -23.34 19.43 -7.62
C VAL A 380 -22.55 18.45 -8.48
N LEU A 381 -22.92 17.18 -8.42
CA LEU A 381 -22.50 16.17 -9.39
C LEU A 381 -23.65 15.92 -10.37
N GLU A 382 -23.32 15.89 -11.66
CA GLU A 382 -24.27 15.56 -12.71
C GLU A 382 -23.75 14.36 -13.50
N PHE A 383 -24.67 13.47 -13.87
CA PHE A 383 -24.41 12.23 -14.58
C PHE A 383 -25.02 12.26 -15.98
N SER A 384 -24.34 11.66 -16.95
CA SER A 384 -24.83 11.50 -18.32
C SER A 384 -24.35 10.18 -18.94
N VAL A 385 -25.18 9.57 -19.79
CA VAL A 385 -24.80 8.41 -20.62
C VAL A 385 -24.42 8.80 -22.06
N ASP A 386 -24.69 10.04 -22.47
CA ASP A 386 -24.54 10.52 -23.85
C ASP A 386 -23.65 11.78 -23.98
N GLY A 387 -23.24 12.37 -22.85
CA GLY A 387 -22.46 13.61 -22.77
C GLY A 387 -23.27 14.90 -23.02
N ASN A 388 -24.57 14.79 -23.32
CA ASN A 388 -25.43 15.90 -23.74
C ASN A 388 -26.59 16.15 -22.77
N SER A 389 -27.19 15.07 -22.26
CA SER A 389 -28.30 15.08 -21.32
C SER A 389 -27.78 14.81 -19.92
N TRP A 390 -27.99 15.75 -19.01
CA TRP A 390 -27.41 15.72 -17.66
C TRP A 390 -28.50 15.62 -16.59
N SER A 391 -28.27 14.72 -15.63
CA SER A 391 -29.14 14.52 -14.47
C SER A 391 -28.33 14.73 -13.19
N VAL A 392 -28.88 15.50 -12.26
CA VAL A 392 -28.25 15.74 -10.96
C VAL A 392 -28.24 14.44 -10.14
N MET A 393 -27.09 14.13 -9.53
CA MET A 393 -26.93 13.04 -8.58
C MET A 393 -27.35 13.49 -7.17
N SER A 394 -27.87 12.57 -6.37
CA SER A 394 -28.18 12.78 -4.96
C SER A 394 -26.91 12.78 -4.12
N ASP A 395 -26.74 13.80 -3.25
CA ASP A 395 -25.70 13.84 -2.22
C ASP A 395 -26.12 12.93 -1.06
N GLU A 396 -25.42 11.81 -0.87
CA GLU A 396 -25.64 10.87 0.24
C GLU A 396 -24.77 11.21 1.46
N VAL A 397 -24.17 12.41 1.48
CA VAL A 397 -23.19 12.91 2.44
C VAL A 397 -21.89 12.10 2.49
N ASN A 398 -20.88 12.61 3.21
CA ASN A 398 -19.57 11.96 3.39
C ASN A 398 -18.89 11.55 2.08
N GLY A 399 -19.14 12.29 1.00
CA GLY A 399 -18.51 12.06 -0.30
C GLY A 399 -19.23 11.05 -1.19
N TYR A 400 -20.33 10.44 -0.73
CA TYR A 400 -21.10 9.50 -1.54
C TYR A 400 -22.16 10.20 -2.37
N TRP A 401 -22.29 9.76 -3.62
CA TRP A 401 -23.22 10.32 -4.59
C TRP A 401 -23.89 9.20 -5.37
N SER A 402 -25.21 9.31 -5.56
CA SER A 402 -25.98 8.29 -6.26
C SER A 402 -26.94 8.83 -7.29
N ILE A 403 -27.21 8.02 -8.31
CA ILE A 403 -28.32 8.24 -9.24
C ILE A 403 -28.98 6.89 -9.53
N ASP A 404 -30.31 6.88 -9.43
CA ASP A 404 -31.14 5.71 -9.63
C ASP A 404 -31.79 5.70 -11.00
N ASN A 405 -32.25 4.52 -11.42
CA ASN A 405 -33.03 4.30 -12.63
C ASN A 405 -32.35 4.83 -13.91
N VAL A 406 -31.02 4.72 -13.97
CA VAL A 406 -30.25 5.09 -15.15
C VAL A 406 -30.59 4.13 -16.30
N SER A 407 -31.16 4.68 -17.37
CA SER A 407 -31.39 3.99 -18.63
C SER A 407 -30.22 4.18 -19.60
N GLY A 408 -30.06 3.28 -20.57
CA GLY A 408 -29.06 3.39 -21.64
C GLY A 408 -27.74 2.66 -21.37
N LEU A 409 -27.60 2.02 -20.21
CA LEU A 409 -26.51 1.08 -19.95
C LEU A 409 -26.96 -0.36 -20.23
N ILE A 410 -26.12 -1.13 -20.91
CA ILE A 410 -26.39 -2.46 -21.45
C ILE A 410 -25.57 -3.51 -20.68
N ASN A 411 -26.24 -4.56 -20.18
CA ASN A 411 -25.58 -5.68 -19.51
C ASN A 411 -24.74 -6.51 -20.49
N GLY A 412 -23.60 -7.00 -20.03
CA GLY A 412 -22.65 -7.78 -20.83
C GLY A 412 -21.88 -6.96 -21.88
N ALA A 413 -22.08 -5.64 -21.95
CA ALA A 413 -21.36 -4.74 -22.85
C ALA A 413 -20.55 -3.70 -22.05
N GLU A 414 -19.48 -3.19 -22.67
CA GLU A 414 -18.80 -2.00 -22.14
C GLU A 414 -19.71 -0.79 -22.34
N ASN A 415 -19.94 -0.06 -21.26
CA ASN A 415 -20.72 1.17 -21.22
C ASN A 415 -19.79 2.33 -20.93
N THR A 416 -20.11 3.50 -21.50
CA THR A 416 -19.44 4.77 -21.18
C THR A 416 -20.45 5.68 -20.48
N PHE A 417 -20.00 6.38 -19.45
CA PHE A 417 -20.77 7.44 -18.81
C PHE A 417 -19.87 8.61 -18.41
N TYR A 418 -20.50 9.76 -18.18
CA TYR A 418 -19.84 11.03 -17.96
C TYR A 418 -20.31 11.65 -16.65
N VAL A 419 -19.40 12.34 -15.97
CA VAL A 419 -19.69 13.00 -14.70
C VAL A 419 -19.14 14.43 -14.72
N ARG A 420 -20.01 15.40 -14.47
CA ARG A 420 -19.66 16.81 -14.25
C ARG A 420 -19.65 17.10 -12.75
N LEU A 421 -18.75 18.00 -12.36
CA LEU A 421 -18.64 18.49 -10.99
C LEU A 421 -18.66 20.02 -11.00
N THR A 422 -19.56 20.59 -10.21
CA THR A 422 -19.58 22.03 -9.91
C THR A 422 -19.42 22.21 -8.41
N VAL A 423 -18.48 23.08 -8.00
CA VAL A 423 -18.28 23.46 -6.59
C VAL A 423 -18.31 24.98 -6.49
N ASN A 424 -19.16 25.54 -5.63
CA ASN A 424 -19.32 26.99 -5.46
C ASN A 424 -19.61 27.71 -6.78
N SER A 425 -20.50 27.12 -7.59
CA SER A 425 -20.86 27.61 -8.94
C SER A 425 -19.74 27.61 -9.98
N GLU A 426 -18.59 26.99 -9.67
CA GLU A 426 -17.49 26.80 -10.62
C GLU A 426 -17.46 25.35 -11.11
N GLN A 427 -17.69 25.15 -12.42
CA GLN A 427 -17.52 23.85 -13.07
C GLN A 427 -16.04 23.47 -13.11
N LYS A 428 -15.76 22.24 -12.68
CA LYS A 428 -14.42 21.65 -12.64
C LYS A 428 -14.16 20.90 -13.94
N THR A 429 -12.94 21.01 -14.44
CA THR A 429 -12.55 20.50 -15.77
C THR A 429 -11.39 19.53 -15.67
N ALA A 430 -11.21 18.67 -16.67
CA ALA A 430 -10.16 17.65 -16.65
C ALA A 430 -8.73 18.23 -16.67
N ASP A 431 -8.56 19.48 -17.10
CA ASP A 431 -7.28 20.15 -17.30
C ASP A 431 -7.08 21.43 -16.47
N GLY A 432 -8.11 21.88 -15.74
CA GLY A 432 -8.07 23.12 -14.95
C GLY A 432 -8.19 24.40 -15.78
N ASN A 433 -8.53 24.30 -17.08
CA ASN A 433 -8.93 25.45 -17.89
C ASN A 433 -10.44 25.69 -17.76
N GLY A 434 -10.93 26.81 -18.31
CA GLY A 434 -12.36 27.02 -18.45
C GLY A 434 -13.01 25.90 -19.31
N PRO A 435 -14.33 25.64 -19.16
CA PRO A 435 -15.06 24.71 -20.00
C PRO A 435 -14.83 24.97 -21.49
N ALA A 436 -14.47 23.94 -22.24
CA ALA A 436 -14.21 24.03 -23.66
C ALA A 436 -15.53 24.19 -24.42
N LEU A 437 -15.53 24.95 -25.52
CA LEU A 437 -16.74 25.17 -26.32
C LEU A 437 -17.30 23.86 -26.92
N ASP A 438 -16.45 22.86 -27.10
CA ASP A 438 -16.80 21.53 -27.58
C ASP A 438 -17.06 20.51 -26.44
N GLY A 439 -16.95 20.95 -25.19
CA GLY A 439 -17.14 20.13 -23.99
C GLY A 439 -16.01 19.13 -23.70
N SER A 440 -14.90 19.17 -24.44
CA SER A 440 -13.86 18.13 -24.38
C SER A 440 -13.14 18.00 -23.03
N ASN A 441 -13.13 19.04 -22.19
CA ASN A 441 -12.56 19.03 -20.84
C ASN A 441 -13.61 19.16 -19.73
N ASP A 442 -14.90 19.17 -20.05
CA ASP A 442 -15.96 19.58 -19.14
C ASP A 442 -16.31 18.54 -18.07
N TYR A 443 -15.91 17.29 -18.27
CA TYR A 443 -16.39 16.14 -17.51
C TYR A 443 -15.34 15.02 -17.38
N ALA A 444 -15.58 14.15 -16.41
CA ALA A 444 -14.88 12.88 -16.25
C ALA A 444 -15.58 11.79 -17.08
N VAL A 445 -14.82 10.95 -17.79
CA VAL A 445 -15.35 9.86 -18.64
C VAL A 445 -15.05 8.50 -18.03
N PHE A 446 -16.04 7.73 -17.61
CA PHE A 446 -15.85 6.37 -17.08
C PHE A 446 -16.29 5.32 -18.09
N THR A 447 -15.60 4.17 -18.12
CA THR A 447 -16.14 2.97 -18.78
C THR A 447 -16.29 1.79 -17.81
N THR A 448 -17.29 0.95 -18.05
CA THR A 448 -17.59 -0.20 -17.18
C THR A 448 -18.34 -1.28 -17.95
N THR A 449 -18.06 -2.54 -17.66
CA THR A 449 -18.90 -3.65 -18.11
C THR A 449 -19.86 -4.01 -16.99
N LEU A 450 -21.16 -4.06 -17.30
CA LEU A 450 -22.19 -4.45 -16.34
C LEU A 450 -22.43 -5.96 -16.45
N ASN A 451 -22.60 -6.62 -15.31
CA ASN A 451 -22.89 -8.05 -15.26
C ASN A 451 -24.38 -8.34 -15.42
#